data_AF-A0A1C0TZ23-F1
#
_entry.id   AF-A0A1C0TZ23-F1
#
_cell.length_a   1.000
_cell.length_b   1.000
_cell.length_c   1.000
_cell.angle_alpha   90.00
_cell.angle_beta   90.00
_cell.angle_gamma   90.00
#
_symmetry.space_group_name_H-M   'P 1'
#
loop_
_entity.id
_entity.type
_entity.pdbx_description
1 polymer ?
#
loop_
_entity_poly.entity_id
_entity_poly.type
_entity_poly.pdbx_seq_one_letter_code
_entity_poly.pdbx_strand_id
1 'polypeptide(L)'
;MLQFTNGSISAPETGDIIVFAPTLFNRYGHVAIVSAVEPTSIEIVQQHPGPFISSRERFELQQTEGMWRVKNQRVYGWLRMLNEEEKK
;
A
#
# COMPACT_ATOMS: atom_id res chain seq x y z
N MET A 1 -6.47 -6.18 13.10
CA MET A 1 -5.77 -5.67 11.90
C MET A 1 -4.40 -5.22 12.34
N LEU A 2 -3.34 -5.62 11.63
CA LEU A 2 -1.97 -5.17 11.90
C LEU A 2 -1.64 -3.96 11.02
N GLN A 3 -0.81 -3.07 11.53
CA GLN A 3 -0.32 -1.91 10.79
C GLN A 3 1.17 -2.03 10.55
N PHE A 4 1.59 -1.79 9.32
CA PHE A 4 2.98 -1.76 8.90
C PHE A 4 3.30 -0.40 8.31
N THR A 5 4.46 0.15 8.64
CA THR A 5 4.96 1.40 8.06
C THR A 5 5.62 1.15 6.71
N ASN A 6 5.67 2.17 5.85
CA ASN A 6 6.42 2.08 4.60
C ASN A 6 7.93 2.06 4.89
N GLY A 7 8.60 0.96 4.55
CA GLY A 7 9.91 0.60 5.09
C GLY A 7 9.83 -0.36 6.28
N SER A 8 8.83 -1.23 6.35
CA SER A 8 8.70 -2.29 7.36
C SER A 8 9.51 -3.54 6.96
N ILE A 9 9.81 -4.41 7.93
CA ILE A 9 10.41 -5.74 7.66
C ILE A 9 9.44 -6.67 6.92
N SER A 10 8.14 -6.43 7.05
CA SER A 10 7.11 -7.15 6.31
C SER A 10 6.92 -6.48 4.95
N ALA A 11 6.72 -7.26 3.89
CA ALA A 11 6.30 -6.74 2.59
C ALA A 11 4.79 -6.48 2.59
N PRO A 12 4.26 -5.59 1.72
CA PRO A 12 2.84 -5.58 1.41
C PRO A 12 2.40 -6.94 0.87
N GLU A 13 1.14 -7.31 1.12
CA GLU A 13 0.50 -8.52 0.62
C GLU A 13 -0.79 -8.18 -0.14
N THR A 14 -1.20 -9.09 -1.02
CA THR A 14 -2.49 -8.98 -1.70
C THR A 14 -3.62 -8.91 -0.68
N GLY A 15 -4.48 -7.89 -0.81
CA GLY A 15 -5.58 -7.61 0.10
C GLY A 15 -5.25 -6.58 1.17
N ASP A 16 -3.99 -6.19 1.35
CA ASP A 16 -3.64 -5.11 2.26
C ASP A 16 -4.27 -3.78 1.83
N ILE A 17 -4.71 -2.99 2.80
CA ILE A 17 -5.16 -1.61 2.58
C ILE A 17 -3.95 -0.69 2.66
N ILE A 18 -3.53 -0.11 1.55
CA ILE A 18 -2.44 0.85 1.50
C ILE A 18 -2.96 2.27 1.79
N VAL A 19 -2.23 3.03 2.61
CA VAL A 19 -2.64 4.35 3.09
C VAL A 19 -1.69 5.42 2.56
N PHE A 20 -2.26 6.47 1.97
CA PHE A 20 -1.54 7.61 1.42
C PHE A 20 -1.80 8.88 2.22
N ALA A 21 -0.73 9.66 2.40
CA ALA A 21 -0.72 10.99 2.94
C ALA A 21 -1.61 11.96 2.15
N PRO A 22 -2.15 12.99 2.84
CA PRO A 22 -2.78 14.13 2.21
C PRO A 22 -1.91 14.83 1.15
N THR A 23 -2.57 15.50 0.22
CA THR A 23 -1.95 16.45 -0.72
C THR A 23 -2.62 17.82 -0.59
N LEU A 24 -2.05 18.84 -1.23
CA LEU A 24 -2.65 20.18 -1.25
C LEU A 24 -4.07 20.17 -1.83
N PHE A 25 -4.33 19.30 -2.81
CA PHE A 25 -5.63 19.18 -3.50
C PHE A 25 -6.54 18.10 -2.89
N ASN A 26 -6.02 17.27 -1.98
CA ASN A 26 -6.78 16.29 -1.23
C ASN A 26 -6.27 16.19 0.21
N ARG A 27 -6.86 16.99 1.11
CA ARG A 27 -6.44 17.10 2.51
C ARG A 27 -6.74 15.84 3.36
N TYR A 28 -7.53 14.90 2.85
CA TYR A 28 -7.90 13.69 3.58
C TYR A 28 -6.89 12.55 3.37
N GLY A 29 -6.08 12.62 2.31
CA GLY A 29 -5.26 11.48 1.87
C GLY A 29 -6.08 10.49 1.04
N HIS A 30 -5.58 9.27 0.93
CA HIS A 30 -6.24 8.24 0.13
C HIS A 30 -5.99 6.85 0.69
N VAL A 31 -6.85 5.91 0.33
CA VAL A 31 -6.66 4.49 0.61
C VAL A 31 -6.99 3.68 -0.64
N ALA A 32 -6.25 2.60 -0.85
CA ALA A 32 -6.48 1.66 -1.93
C ALA A 32 -6.23 0.24 -1.43
N ILE A 33 -6.57 -0.76 -2.25
CA ILE A 33 -6.31 -2.17 -1.93
C ILE A 33 -5.16 -2.64 -2.81
N VAL A 34 -4.17 -3.31 -2.22
CA VAL A 34 -3.11 -4.00 -2.96
C VAL A 34 -3.75 -5.21 -3.66
N SER A 35 -3.83 -5.17 -4.98
CA SER A 35 -4.45 -6.24 -5.79
C SER A 35 -3.47 -7.30 -6.25
N ALA A 36 -2.18 -6.97 -6.33
CA ALA A 36 -1.12 -7.92 -6.64
C ALA A 36 0.21 -7.43 -6.06
N VAL A 37 1.08 -8.38 -5.72
CA VAL A 37 2.45 -8.14 -5.27
C VAL A 37 3.38 -8.94 -6.16
N GLU A 38 4.26 -8.23 -6.85
CA GLU A 38 5.28 -8.76 -7.74
C GLU A 38 6.67 -8.52 -7.11
N PRO A 39 7.75 -9.18 -7.59
CA PRO A 39 9.07 -9.07 -6.98
C PRO A 39 9.60 -7.63 -6.84
N THR A 40 9.22 -6.73 -7.76
CA THR A 40 9.69 -5.34 -7.81
C THR A 40 8.56 -4.32 -7.89
N SER A 41 7.31 -4.73 -7.72
CA SER A 41 6.18 -3.81 -7.76
C SER A 41 4.97 -4.30 -7.00
N ILE A 42 4.08 -3.38 -6.66
CA ILE A 42 2.71 -3.70 -6.26
C ILE A 42 1.75 -3.11 -7.27
N GLU A 43 0.62 -3.78 -7.47
CA GLU A 43 -0.55 -3.20 -8.12
C GLU A 43 -1.57 -2.84 -7.05
N ILE A 44 -2.20 -1.67 -7.19
CA ILE A 44 -3.34 -1.26 -6.38
C ILE A 44 -4.60 -1.17 -7.23
N VAL A 45 -5.75 -1.39 -6.60
CA VAL A 45 -7.08 -1.06 -7.10
C VAL A 45 -7.72 0.00 -6.20
N GLN A 46 -8.35 1.00 -6.81
CA GLN A 46 -8.87 2.18 -6.11
C GLN A 46 -10.21 2.66 -6.69
N GLN A 47 -11.00 3.33 -5.84
CA GLN A 47 -12.22 4.04 -6.22
C GLN A 47 -12.08 5.52 -5.91
N HIS A 48 -12.74 6.37 -6.70
CA HIS A 48 -12.62 7.83 -6.64
C HIS A 48 -11.16 8.34 -6.66
N PRO A 49 -10.29 7.83 -7.57
CA PRO A 49 -8.90 8.28 -7.57
C PRO A 49 -8.77 9.74 -8.05
N GLY A 50 -9.81 10.27 -8.70
CA GLY A 50 -9.85 11.62 -9.28
C GLY A 50 -10.08 11.55 -10.80
N PRO A 51 -10.40 12.67 -11.45
CA PRO A 51 -10.90 12.71 -12.82
C PRO A 51 -9.92 12.21 -13.90
N PHE A 52 -8.64 12.07 -13.59
CA PHE A 52 -7.60 11.69 -14.55
C PHE A 52 -6.69 10.57 -14.06
N ILE A 53 -7.10 9.87 -13.00
CA ILE A 53 -6.30 8.82 -12.37
C ILE A 53 -6.95 7.47 -12.63
N SER A 54 -6.14 6.47 -12.95
CA SER A 54 -6.60 5.12 -13.27
C SER A 54 -7.19 4.43 -12.04
N SER A 55 -8.20 3.57 -12.25
CA SER A 55 -8.71 2.69 -11.18
C SER A 55 -7.70 1.63 -10.73
N ARG A 56 -6.62 1.43 -11.53
CA ARG A 56 -5.48 0.58 -11.22
C ARG A 56 -4.17 1.31 -11.43
N GLU A 57 -3.26 1.21 -10.48
CA GLU A 57 -1.92 1.78 -10.57
C GLU A 57 -0.86 0.79 -10.09
N ARG A 58 0.35 0.90 -10.65
CA ARG A 58 1.51 0.14 -10.18
C ARG A 58 2.54 1.04 -9.56
N PHE A 59 3.06 0.62 -8.41
CA PHE A 59 4.16 1.29 -7.72
C PHE A 59 5.35 0.35 -7.64
N GLU A 60 6.55 0.89 -7.81
CA GLU A 60 7.79 0.16 -7.59
C GLU A 60 7.90 -0.25 -6.11
N LEU A 61 8.29 -1.50 -5.88
CA LEU A 61 8.55 -2.08 -4.57
C LEU A 61 10.04 -2.37 -4.47
N GLN A 62 10.68 -1.83 -3.44
CA GLN A 62 12.11 -1.99 -3.20
C GLN A 62 12.34 -2.71 -1.88
N GLN A 63 13.34 -3.58 -1.86
CA GLN A 63 13.86 -4.15 -0.63
C GLN A 63 15.28 -3.62 -0.40
N THR A 64 15.54 -3.02 0.75
CA THR A 64 16.87 -2.53 1.12
C THR A 64 17.12 -2.90 2.57
N GLU A 65 18.21 -3.60 2.84
CA GLU A 65 18.57 -4.05 4.20
C GLU A 65 17.44 -4.84 4.90
N GLY A 66 16.70 -5.64 4.13
CA GLY A 66 15.56 -6.42 4.63
C GLY A 66 14.26 -5.63 4.84
N MET A 67 14.27 -4.32 4.60
CA MET A 67 13.12 -3.43 4.74
C MET A 67 12.43 -3.22 3.39
N TRP A 68 11.11 -3.34 3.37
CA TRP A 68 10.27 -3.21 2.18
C TRP A 68 9.66 -1.83 2.06
N ARG A 69 9.87 -1.18 0.92
CA ARG A 69 9.40 0.17 0.65
C ARG A 69 8.66 0.25 -0.67
N VAL A 70 7.43 0.73 -0.62
CA VAL A 70 6.68 1.18 -1.81
C VAL A 70 7.21 2.56 -2.20
N LYS A 71 7.72 2.71 -3.42
CA LYS A 71 8.36 3.94 -3.92
C LYS A 71 7.32 4.99 -4.29
N ASN A 72 6.72 5.57 -3.25
CA ASN A 72 5.84 6.72 -3.35
C ASN A 72 5.94 7.47 -2.03
N GLN A 73 6.36 8.75 -2.09
CA GLN A 73 6.61 9.56 -0.90
C GLN A 73 5.38 9.78 -0.03
N ARG A 74 4.19 9.57 -0.60
CA ARG A 74 2.92 9.71 0.13
C ARG A 74 2.52 8.44 0.85
N VAL A 75 3.12 7.27 0.60
CA VAL A 75 2.70 6.04 1.27
C VAL A 75 3.16 6.07 2.73
N TYR A 76 2.21 6.08 3.66
CA TYR A 76 2.51 5.92 5.08
C TYR A 76 2.80 4.46 5.44
N GLY A 77 2.10 3.54 4.80
CA GLY A 77 2.17 2.12 5.10
C GLY A 77 0.91 1.40 4.67
N TRP A 78 0.65 0.24 5.27
CA TRP A 78 -0.50 -0.58 4.94
C TRP A 78 -1.07 -1.30 6.17
N LEU A 79 -2.32 -1.71 6.04
CA LEU A 79 -3.07 -2.42 7.07
C LEU A 79 -3.42 -3.82 6.57
N ARG A 80 -3.14 -4.82 7.42
CA ARG A 80 -3.40 -6.23 7.13
C ARG A 80 -4.48 -6.79 8.02
N MET A 81 -5.47 -7.42 7.42
CA MET A 81 -6.37 -8.28 8.17
C MET A 81 -5.65 -9.58 8.50
N LEU A 82 -5.66 -9.96 9.79
CA LEU A 82 -5.16 -11.27 10.19
C LEU A 82 -6.25 -12.29 9.97
N ASN A 83 -5.88 -13.40 9.33
CA ASN A 83 -6.75 -14.55 9.20
C ASN A 83 -6.86 -15.24 10.57
N GLU A 84 -7.96 -15.96 10.84
CA GLU A 84 -8.14 -16.65 12.15
C GLU A 84 -7.00 -17.63 12.47
N GLU A 85 -6.32 -18.16 11.45
CA GLU A 85 -5.17 -19.05 11.58
C GLU A 85 -3.90 -18.33 12.08
N GLU A 86 -3.78 -17.03 11.82
CA GLU A 86 -2.62 -16.19 12.19
C GLU A 86 -2.78 -15.52 13.56
N LYS A 87 -3.91 -15.75 14.24
CA LYS A 87 -4.21 -15.20 15.57
C LYS A 87 -3.77 -16.10 16.73
N LYS A 88 -3.23 -17.29 16.46
CA LYS A 88 -2.72 -18.25 17.45
C LYS A 88 -1.25 -18.01 17.75
#